data_AF-A0A1G5ADX9-F1
#
_entry.id   AF-A0A1G5ADX9-F1
#
_cell.length_a   1.000
_cell.length_b   1.000
_cell.length_c   1.000
_cell.angle_alpha   90.00
_cell.angle_beta   90.00
_cell.angle_gamma   90.00
#
_symmetry.space_group_name_H-M   'P 1'
#
loop_
_entity.id
_entity.type
_entity.pdbx_description
1 polymer ?
#
loop_
_entity_poly.entity_id
_entity_poly.type
_entity_poly.pdbx_seq_one_letter_code
_entity_poly.pdbx_strand_id
1 'polypeptide(L)'
;MRKLFKMLCMAGLMVFLGINGAWAFSIDFEDGVDGARVEGIEGISFLDFSGNAPMYGDSRKGYNTTSDDLGYGSGPFHHNGNMWLWAGSSADARGVKVDFENDNGTWFQTGFSSRSSFYIDAYLTDGTMVTAVAGENSGDPMGFLRVDATAGAFIDYVVLHDSGNMWLVDDMSGDTSLGAPVPEPSTVLLLGLGLCGIAGVRRKKSLRH
;
A
#
# COMPACT_ATOMS: atom_id res chain seq x y z
N MET A 1 -17.17 44.62 20.74
CA MET A 1 -17.01 44.34 19.30
C MET A 1 -15.60 43.89 18.89
N ARG A 2 -14.51 44.58 19.29
CA ARG A 2 -13.12 44.17 18.92
C ARG A 2 -12.67 42.76 19.38
N LYS A 3 -13.22 42.23 20.48
CA LYS A 3 -12.90 40.86 20.97
C LYS A 3 -13.61 39.75 20.18
N LEU A 4 -14.77 40.04 19.60
CA LEU A 4 -15.56 39.07 18.83
C LEU A 4 -14.95 38.83 17.43
N PHE A 5 -14.37 39.89 16.84
CA PHE A 5 -13.70 39.82 15.53
C PHE A 5 -12.38 39.01 15.60
N LYS A 6 -11.62 39.12 16.70
CA LYS A 6 -10.40 38.32 16.92
C LYS A 6 -10.69 36.83 17.10
N MET A 7 -11.81 36.48 17.74
CA MET A 7 -12.24 35.07 17.89
C MET A 7 -12.67 34.45 16.55
N LEU A 8 -13.39 35.20 15.70
CA LEU A 8 -13.79 34.72 14.37
C LEU A 8 -12.57 34.53 13.45
N CYS A 9 -11.57 35.40 13.50
CA CYS A 9 -10.34 35.23 12.73
C CYS A 9 -9.53 34.00 13.20
N MET A 10 -9.50 33.67 14.50
CA MET A 10 -8.81 32.47 15.00
C MET A 10 -9.55 31.17 14.64
N ALA A 11 -10.89 31.18 14.66
CA ALA A 11 -11.69 30.04 14.21
C ALA A 11 -11.59 29.83 12.68
N GLY A 12 -11.49 30.90 11.89
CA GLY A 12 -11.26 30.81 10.44
C GLY A 12 -9.84 30.39 10.05
N LEU A 13 -8.84 30.73 10.86
CA LEU A 13 -7.43 30.38 10.59
C LEU A 13 -7.12 28.90 10.93
N MET A 14 -7.88 28.25 11.82
CA MET A 14 -7.76 26.81 12.10
C MET A 14 -8.43 25.91 11.06
N VAL A 15 -9.20 26.45 10.10
CA VAL A 15 -9.88 25.67 9.05
C VAL A 15 -8.98 25.45 7.81
N PHE A 16 -7.79 26.06 7.77
CA PHE A 16 -6.86 25.96 6.63
C PHE A 16 -5.58 25.16 6.89
N LEU A 17 -5.54 24.35 7.96
CA LEU A 17 -4.55 23.28 8.05
C LEU A 17 -5.05 22.12 7.19
N GLY A 18 -4.80 22.24 5.89
CA GLY A 18 -4.99 21.16 4.92
C GLY A 18 -4.27 19.92 5.42
N ILE A 19 -5.07 18.98 5.90
CA ILE A 19 -4.70 17.61 6.19
C ILE A 19 -4.45 16.93 4.86
N ASN A 20 -3.25 17.12 4.31
CA ASN A 20 -2.66 16.13 3.41
C ASN A 20 -2.35 14.91 4.28
N GLY A 21 -3.38 14.11 4.58
CA GLY A 21 -3.17 12.82 5.21
C GLY A 21 -2.30 11.99 4.28
N ALA A 22 -1.10 11.62 4.71
CA ALA A 22 -0.35 10.57 4.04
C ALA A 22 -1.18 9.29 4.15
N TRP A 23 -1.54 8.71 3.00
CA TRP A 23 -2.31 7.48 2.93
C TRP A 23 -1.32 6.33 2.87
N ALA A 24 -1.20 5.53 3.91
CA ALA A 24 -0.37 4.34 3.87
C ALA A 24 -1.23 3.10 3.54
N PHE A 25 -0.66 2.17 2.77
CA PHE A 25 -1.26 0.86 2.55
C PHE A 25 -0.35 -0.25 3.08
N SER A 26 -0.97 -1.41 3.32
CA SER A 26 -0.30 -2.66 3.65
C SER A 26 -1.05 -3.82 2.99
N ILE A 27 -0.33 -4.77 2.41
CA ILE A 27 -0.85 -6.01 1.82
C ILE A 27 -0.01 -7.16 2.34
N ASP A 28 -0.65 -8.13 3.01
CA ASP A 28 -0.03 -9.35 3.58
C ASP A 28 -0.41 -10.63 2.80
N PHE A 29 -1.21 -10.50 1.73
CA PHE A 29 -1.68 -11.58 0.85
C PHE A 29 -2.46 -12.75 1.51
N GLU A 30 -2.69 -12.72 2.82
CA GLU A 30 -3.23 -13.86 3.59
C GLU A 30 -4.66 -14.27 3.22
N ASP A 31 -5.44 -13.35 2.64
CA ASP A 31 -6.79 -13.59 2.14
C ASP A 31 -6.83 -14.24 0.74
N GLY A 32 -5.67 -14.57 0.17
CA GLY A 32 -5.52 -15.17 -1.15
C GLY A 32 -6.01 -16.61 -1.25
N VAL A 33 -6.10 -17.09 -2.50
CA VAL A 33 -6.38 -18.50 -2.82
C VAL A 33 -5.21 -19.05 -3.64
N ASP A 34 -4.62 -20.16 -3.22
CA ASP A 34 -3.50 -20.81 -3.92
C ASP A 34 -3.77 -20.94 -5.44
N GLY A 35 -2.81 -20.48 -6.24
CA GLY A 35 -2.89 -20.52 -7.69
C GLY A 35 -3.98 -19.63 -8.29
N ALA A 36 -4.60 -18.74 -7.53
CA ALA A 36 -5.43 -17.67 -8.07
C ALA A 36 -4.54 -16.48 -8.48
N ARG A 37 -5.07 -15.66 -9.39
CA ARG A 37 -4.46 -14.39 -9.79
C ARG A 37 -4.53 -13.42 -8.63
N VAL A 38 -3.48 -12.63 -8.43
CA VAL A 38 -3.51 -11.48 -7.52
C VAL A 38 -4.16 -10.32 -8.27
N GLU A 39 -5.43 -10.06 -7.98
CA GLU A 39 -6.22 -9.02 -8.63
C GLU A 39 -7.33 -8.53 -7.70
N GLY A 40 -7.95 -7.39 -8.02
CA GLY A 40 -9.05 -6.83 -7.23
C GLY A 40 -8.63 -6.13 -5.93
N ILE A 41 -7.35 -5.80 -5.78
CA ILE A 41 -6.86 -4.95 -4.70
C ILE A 41 -7.18 -3.50 -5.07
N GLU A 42 -7.90 -2.79 -4.19
CA GLU A 42 -8.34 -1.41 -4.46
C GLU A 42 -7.12 -0.49 -4.67
N GLY A 43 -7.15 0.31 -5.74
CA GLY A 43 -6.10 1.29 -6.06
C GLY A 43 -4.76 0.71 -6.52
N ILE A 44 -4.61 -0.61 -6.65
CA ILE A 44 -3.37 -1.26 -7.07
C ILE A 44 -3.65 -2.34 -8.11
N SER A 45 -2.95 -2.28 -9.25
CA SER A 45 -2.94 -3.35 -10.23
C SER A 45 -1.63 -4.13 -10.21
N PHE A 46 -1.76 -5.46 -10.28
CA PHE A 46 -0.64 -6.38 -10.41
C PHE A 46 -0.71 -7.04 -11.78
N LEU A 47 0.05 -6.53 -12.73
CA LEU A 47 0.15 -7.11 -14.07
C LEU A 47 1.60 -7.09 -14.50
N ASP A 48 2.04 -8.03 -15.31
CA ASP A 48 3.27 -7.87 -16.05
C ASP A 48 3.02 -7.04 -17.32
N PHE A 49 4.08 -6.75 -18.05
CA PHE A 49 3.99 -5.97 -19.29
C PHE A 49 3.40 -6.75 -20.48
N SER A 50 3.08 -8.03 -20.29
CA SER A 50 2.36 -8.88 -21.23
C SER A 50 0.87 -9.07 -20.83
N GLY A 51 0.44 -8.47 -19.72
CA GLY A 51 -0.93 -8.55 -19.20
C GLY A 51 -1.23 -9.79 -18.34
N ASN A 52 -0.22 -10.56 -17.94
CA ASN A 52 -0.39 -11.66 -17.00
C ASN A 52 -0.39 -11.13 -15.57
N ALA A 53 -1.29 -11.63 -14.73
CA ALA A 53 -1.23 -11.33 -13.30
C ALA A 53 -0.25 -12.29 -12.61
N PRO A 54 0.43 -11.84 -11.53
CA PRO A 54 1.09 -12.75 -10.63
C PRO A 54 0.07 -13.62 -9.89
N MET A 55 0.59 -14.62 -9.19
CA MET A 55 -0.20 -15.67 -8.57
C MET A 55 0.02 -15.67 -7.05
N TYR A 56 -1.03 -16.02 -6.32
CA TYR A 56 -0.90 -16.41 -4.93
C TYR A 56 -0.23 -17.79 -4.85
N GLY A 57 0.80 -17.90 -4.00
CA GLY A 57 1.34 -19.18 -3.55
C GLY A 57 0.86 -19.48 -2.13
N ASP A 58 0.72 -20.77 -1.79
CA ASP A 58 0.35 -21.23 -0.45
C ASP A 58 1.33 -22.28 0.04
N SER A 59 2.12 -21.96 1.07
CA SER A 59 3.17 -22.85 1.59
C SER A 59 2.65 -24.17 2.15
N ARG A 60 1.35 -24.28 2.42
CA ARG A 60 0.69 -25.54 2.83
C ARG A 60 0.49 -26.52 1.67
N LYS A 61 0.74 -26.09 0.42
CA LYS A 61 0.50 -26.88 -0.80
C LYS A 61 1.76 -27.53 -1.39
N GLY A 62 2.88 -27.48 -0.67
CA GLY A 62 4.12 -28.15 -1.08
C GLY A 62 5.02 -27.33 -1.99
N TYR A 63 4.88 -26.00 -1.96
CA TYR A 63 5.86 -25.10 -2.56
C TYR A 63 7.21 -25.19 -1.84
N ASN A 64 8.25 -24.76 -2.54
CA ASN A 64 9.61 -24.72 -2.01
C ASN A 64 9.82 -23.48 -1.12
N THR A 65 8.99 -23.33 -0.10
CA THR A 65 8.92 -22.14 0.76
C THR A 65 8.98 -22.50 2.25
N THR A 66 9.24 -21.50 3.08
CA THR A 66 9.21 -21.55 4.54
C THR A 66 8.50 -20.30 5.07
N SER A 67 7.53 -20.49 5.97
CA SER A 67 6.90 -19.40 6.73
C SER A 67 7.72 -19.13 7.98
N ASP A 68 8.27 -17.92 8.10
CA ASP A 68 9.18 -17.53 9.18
C ASP A 68 8.47 -17.38 10.53
N ASP A 69 7.21 -16.94 10.52
CA ASP A 69 6.41 -16.65 11.71
C ASP A 69 5.56 -17.85 12.16
N LEU A 70 5.07 -18.68 11.23
CA LEU A 70 4.29 -19.88 11.53
C LEU A 70 5.16 -21.14 11.68
N GLY A 71 6.43 -21.09 11.24
CA GLY A 71 7.43 -22.13 11.48
C GLY A 71 7.18 -23.44 10.74
N TYR A 72 6.49 -23.40 9.59
CA TYR A 72 6.29 -24.56 8.72
C TYR A 72 6.78 -24.29 7.30
N GLY A 73 6.94 -25.36 6.52
CA GLY A 73 7.64 -25.33 5.24
C GLY A 73 9.05 -25.91 5.38
N SER A 74 9.76 -26.03 4.27
CA SER A 74 11.12 -26.58 4.26
C SER A 74 11.97 -26.09 3.09
N GLY A 75 11.45 -25.13 2.33
CA GLY A 75 12.17 -24.59 1.19
C GLY A 75 12.95 -23.32 1.52
N PRO A 76 13.83 -22.89 0.60
CA PRO A 76 14.74 -21.77 0.81
C PRO A 76 14.09 -20.41 0.55
N PHE A 77 12.81 -20.34 0.15
CA PHE A 77 12.13 -19.07 -0.08
C PHE A 77 11.27 -18.72 1.14
N HIS A 78 11.68 -17.70 1.86
CA HIS A 78 11.09 -17.31 3.15
C HIS A 78 10.05 -16.20 2.99
N HIS A 79 8.92 -16.32 3.68
CA HIS A 79 7.82 -15.34 3.72
C HIS A 79 7.15 -15.35 5.10
N ASN A 80 6.16 -14.48 5.32
CA ASN A 80 5.33 -14.50 6.53
C ASN A 80 3.94 -15.08 6.22
N GLY A 81 3.23 -15.54 7.24
CA GLY A 81 1.91 -16.11 7.08
C GLY A 81 1.89 -17.38 6.22
N ASN A 82 0.82 -17.59 5.47
CA ASN A 82 0.62 -18.77 4.63
C ASN A 82 0.78 -18.45 3.14
N MET A 83 0.43 -17.23 2.76
CA MET A 83 0.26 -16.81 1.39
C MET A 83 1.40 -15.86 1.01
N TRP A 84 1.68 -15.77 -0.27
CA TRP A 84 2.69 -14.87 -0.82
C TRP A 84 2.41 -14.64 -2.30
N LEU A 85 3.06 -13.65 -2.89
CA LEU A 85 2.97 -13.34 -4.30
C LEU A 85 4.22 -13.81 -5.04
N TRP A 86 4.02 -14.35 -6.24
CA TRP A 86 5.09 -14.54 -7.23
C TRP A 86 4.60 -14.33 -8.65
N ALA A 87 5.53 -14.11 -9.57
CA ALA A 87 5.20 -13.73 -10.94
C ALA A 87 4.41 -14.81 -11.71
N GLY A 88 4.44 -16.07 -11.26
CA GLY A 88 3.83 -17.19 -11.96
C GLY A 88 4.70 -17.70 -13.11
N SER A 89 4.34 -18.84 -13.69
CA SER A 89 5.13 -19.50 -14.74
C SER A 89 5.07 -18.82 -16.11
N SER A 90 4.09 -17.94 -16.33
CA SER A 90 3.87 -17.24 -17.60
C SER A 90 4.34 -15.77 -17.55
N ALA A 91 5.09 -15.39 -16.52
CA ALA A 91 5.55 -14.03 -16.31
C ALA A 91 6.42 -13.51 -17.46
N ASP A 92 6.21 -12.25 -17.82
CA ASP A 92 7.13 -11.47 -18.64
C ASP A 92 8.52 -11.41 -17.98
N ALA A 93 9.58 -11.49 -18.79
CA ALA A 93 10.96 -11.49 -18.31
C ALA A 93 11.35 -10.20 -17.56
N ARG A 94 10.58 -9.12 -17.71
CA ARG A 94 10.78 -7.86 -16.96
C ARG A 94 10.29 -7.92 -15.52
N GLY A 95 9.47 -8.90 -15.16
CA GLY A 95 8.91 -9.05 -13.81
C GLY A 95 7.50 -8.49 -13.65
N VAL A 96 7.09 -8.31 -12.39
CA VAL A 96 5.73 -7.90 -12.01
C VAL A 96 5.67 -6.39 -11.88
N LYS A 97 4.78 -5.73 -12.65
CA LYS A 97 4.45 -4.32 -12.47
C LYS A 97 3.40 -4.20 -11.37
N VAL A 98 3.70 -3.37 -10.37
CA VAL A 98 2.76 -2.92 -9.34
C VAL A 98 2.44 -1.47 -9.67
N ASP A 99 1.23 -1.24 -10.16
CA ASP A 99 0.76 0.02 -10.72
C ASP A 99 -0.21 0.68 -9.73
N PHE A 100 0.06 1.93 -9.32
CA PHE A 100 -0.70 2.65 -8.30
C PHE A 100 -1.66 3.65 -8.96
N GLU A 101 -2.97 3.52 -8.73
CA GLU A 101 -3.97 4.32 -9.48
C GLU A 101 -3.83 5.85 -9.31
N ASN A 102 -3.26 6.32 -8.19
CA ASN A 102 -3.23 7.75 -7.85
C ASN A 102 -1.85 8.42 -8.02
N ASP A 103 -0.80 7.68 -8.38
CA ASP A 103 0.54 8.20 -8.68
C ASP A 103 1.09 9.22 -7.66
N ASN A 104 0.81 9.04 -6.37
CA ASN A 104 1.15 10.03 -5.33
C ASN A 104 1.98 9.46 -4.17
N GLY A 105 2.40 8.19 -4.27
CA GLY A 105 3.33 7.58 -3.32
C GLY A 105 4.73 8.18 -3.44
N THR A 106 5.41 8.31 -2.31
CA THR A 106 6.81 8.72 -2.22
C THR A 106 7.73 7.58 -1.81
N TRP A 107 7.20 6.46 -1.33
CA TRP A 107 7.98 5.25 -1.07
C TRP A 107 7.16 3.97 -1.23
N PHE A 108 7.87 2.88 -1.53
CA PHE A 108 7.33 1.53 -1.59
C PHE A 108 8.31 0.57 -0.93
N GLN A 109 7.79 -0.44 -0.23
CA GLN A 109 8.56 -1.50 0.40
C GLN A 109 7.86 -2.84 0.21
N THR A 110 8.64 -3.91 0.10
CA THR A 110 8.15 -5.29 0.13
C THR A 110 9.09 -6.18 0.92
N GLY A 111 8.53 -7.18 1.58
CA GLY A 111 9.26 -8.39 1.95
C GLY A 111 9.64 -9.17 0.69
N PHE A 112 10.84 -9.76 0.67
CA PHE A 112 11.31 -10.55 -0.47
C PHE A 112 12.15 -11.74 -0.01
N SER A 113 12.09 -12.82 -0.79
CA SER A 113 13.08 -13.89 -0.76
C SER A 113 13.45 -14.29 -2.19
N SER A 114 14.74 -14.28 -2.50
CA SER A 114 15.25 -14.44 -3.87
C SER A 114 16.54 -15.26 -3.92
N ARG A 115 16.67 -16.06 -4.98
CA ARG A 115 17.88 -16.86 -5.29
C ARG A 115 18.90 -16.08 -6.13
N SER A 116 18.56 -14.86 -6.52
CA SER A 116 19.50 -13.93 -7.16
C SER A 116 19.28 -12.52 -6.61
N SER A 117 20.04 -11.53 -7.09
CA SER A 117 19.77 -10.14 -6.71
C SER A 117 18.33 -9.77 -7.03
N PHE A 118 17.64 -9.22 -6.04
CA PHE A 118 16.27 -8.75 -6.16
C PHE A 118 16.23 -7.25 -6.35
N TYR A 119 15.35 -6.79 -7.23
CA TYR A 119 15.26 -5.40 -7.65
C TYR A 119 13.85 -4.86 -7.45
N ILE A 120 13.79 -3.60 -7.02
CA ILE A 120 12.60 -2.76 -7.15
C ILE A 120 13.00 -1.57 -8.03
N ASP A 121 12.51 -1.56 -9.26
CA ASP A 121 12.65 -0.42 -10.17
C ASP A 121 11.41 0.45 -10.05
N ALA A 122 11.52 1.60 -9.38
CA ALA A 122 10.47 2.60 -9.30
C ALA A 122 10.55 3.56 -10.48
N TYR A 123 9.49 3.61 -11.27
CA TYR A 123 9.30 4.57 -12.33
C TYR A 123 8.50 5.74 -11.77
N LEU A 124 9.05 6.94 -11.88
CA LEU A 124 8.48 8.14 -11.28
C LEU A 124 7.64 8.90 -12.31
N THR A 125 6.71 9.72 -11.83
CA THR A 125 5.80 10.54 -12.63
C THR A 125 6.50 11.60 -13.50
N ASP A 126 7.76 11.91 -13.21
CA ASP A 126 8.60 12.79 -14.05
C ASP A 126 9.38 12.04 -15.15
N GLY A 127 9.19 10.72 -15.26
CA GLY A 127 9.83 9.83 -16.22
C GLY A 127 11.21 9.33 -15.79
N THR A 128 11.69 9.67 -14.59
CA THR A 128 12.93 9.11 -14.04
C THR A 128 12.69 7.72 -13.44
N MET A 129 13.78 6.99 -13.26
CA MET A 129 13.75 5.66 -12.63
C MET A 129 14.73 5.63 -11.45
N VAL A 130 14.28 5.08 -10.33
CA VAL A 130 15.10 4.83 -9.14
C VAL A 130 15.07 3.34 -8.84
N THR A 131 16.24 2.74 -8.65
CA THR A 131 16.38 1.31 -8.37
C THR A 131 16.85 1.08 -6.94
N ALA A 132 16.14 0.22 -6.21
CA ALA A 132 16.64 -0.42 -5.01
C ALA A 132 17.07 -1.86 -5.35
N VAL A 133 18.17 -2.32 -4.77
CA VAL A 133 18.71 -3.67 -4.99
C VAL A 133 19.11 -4.32 -3.68
N ALA A 134 18.80 -5.60 -3.56
CA ALA A 134 19.31 -6.46 -2.50
C ALA A 134 20.04 -7.68 -3.08
N GLY A 135 20.96 -8.25 -2.30
CA GLY A 135 21.58 -9.53 -2.63
C GLY A 135 20.59 -10.68 -2.54
N GLU A 136 21.03 -11.88 -2.96
CA GLU A 136 20.28 -13.11 -2.69
C GLU A 136 20.11 -13.32 -1.19
N ASN A 137 18.97 -13.87 -0.79
CA ASN A 137 18.67 -14.25 0.60
C ASN A 137 17.92 -15.59 0.66
N SER A 138 18.03 -16.42 -0.38
CA SER A 138 17.46 -17.76 -0.36
C SER A 138 18.13 -18.61 0.72
N GLY A 139 17.35 -19.16 1.64
CA GLY A 139 17.79 -19.91 2.81
C GLY A 139 17.99 -19.08 4.07
N ASP A 140 17.83 -17.75 3.97
CA ASP A 140 17.81 -16.82 5.09
C ASP A 140 16.38 -16.29 5.30
N PRO A 141 16.05 -15.79 6.51
CA PRO A 141 14.76 -15.15 6.76
C PRO A 141 14.43 -14.05 5.75
N MET A 142 13.13 -13.78 5.59
CA MET A 142 12.64 -12.79 4.63
C MET A 142 13.32 -11.43 4.83
N GLY A 143 13.85 -10.89 3.74
CA GLY A 143 14.45 -9.57 3.69
C GLY A 143 13.40 -8.51 3.38
N PHE A 144 13.71 -7.24 3.66
CA PHE A 144 12.86 -6.12 3.26
C PHE A 144 13.65 -5.16 2.39
N LEU A 145 13.07 -4.77 1.26
CA LEU A 145 13.66 -3.82 0.33
C LEU A 145 12.70 -2.66 0.11
N ARG A 146 13.23 -1.44 0.22
CA ARG A 146 12.50 -0.19 0.08
C ARG A 146 13.11 0.64 -1.03
N VAL A 147 12.25 1.32 -1.78
CA VAL A 147 12.60 2.37 -2.73
C VAL A 147 11.88 3.66 -2.36
N ASP A 148 12.57 4.78 -2.50
CA ASP A 148 12.07 6.12 -2.25
C ASP A 148 12.12 6.94 -3.53
N ALA A 149 11.07 7.70 -3.83
CA ALA A 149 11.04 8.66 -4.92
C ALA A 149 12.04 9.79 -4.67
N THR A 150 12.53 10.40 -5.75
CA THR A 150 13.32 11.63 -5.64
C THR A 150 12.47 12.78 -5.14
N ALA A 151 13.08 13.72 -4.42
CA ALA A 151 12.39 14.86 -3.85
C ALA A 151 11.60 15.64 -4.93
N GLY A 152 10.29 15.78 -4.73
CA GLY A 152 9.39 16.47 -5.65
C GLY A 152 8.81 15.61 -6.77
N ALA A 153 9.11 14.31 -6.79
CA ALA A 153 8.50 13.33 -7.68
C ALA A 153 7.69 12.31 -6.88
N PHE A 154 6.82 11.58 -7.58
CA PHE A 154 6.01 10.50 -7.03
C PHE A 154 6.24 9.22 -7.84
N ILE A 155 6.00 8.07 -7.21
CA ILE A 155 6.04 6.77 -7.87
C ILE A 155 4.76 6.62 -8.71
N ASP A 156 4.92 6.35 -10.01
CA ASP A 156 3.86 5.93 -10.93
C ASP A 156 3.64 4.42 -10.76
N TYR A 157 4.70 3.63 -10.98
CA TYR A 157 4.68 2.19 -10.72
C TYR A 157 6.05 1.66 -10.28
N VAL A 158 6.05 0.47 -9.69
CA VAL A 158 7.29 -0.29 -9.46
C VAL A 158 7.30 -1.57 -10.27
N VAL A 159 8.50 -2.06 -10.60
CA VAL A 159 8.71 -3.38 -11.19
C VAL A 159 9.53 -4.22 -10.22
N LEU A 160 8.97 -5.37 -9.83
CA LEU A 160 9.59 -6.36 -8.96
C LEU A 160 10.19 -7.46 -9.82
N HIS A 161 11.50 -7.68 -9.71
CA HIS A 161 12.16 -8.70 -10.53
C HIS A 161 13.48 -9.19 -9.95
N ASP A 162 13.96 -10.29 -10.55
CA ASP A 162 15.30 -10.84 -10.41
C ASP A 162 15.78 -11.28 -11.81
N SER A 163 16.90 -12.02 -11.86
CA SER A 163 17.46 -12.50 -13.14
C SER A 163 16.75 -13.70 -13.80
N GLY A 164 15.78 -14.36 -13.15
CA GLY A 164 15.27 -15.65 -13.62
C GLY A 164 13.92 -16.12 -13.09
N ASN A 165 13.09 -15.22 -12.55
CA ASN A 165 11.83 -15.53 -11.86
C ASN A 165 12.03 -16.54 -10.70
N MET A 166 13.09 -16.33 -9.91
CA MET A 166 13.43 -17.16 -8.74
C MET A 166 13.32 -16.33 -7.46
N TRP A 167 12.15 -15.74 -7.26
CA TRP A 167 11.84 -14.88 -6.13
C TRP A 167 10.37 -15.01 -5.73
N LEU A 168 10.08 -14.64 -4.48
CA LEU A 168 8.75 -14.33 -4.00
C LEU A 168 8.77 -13.03 -3.22
N VAL A 169 7.59 -12.45 -3.02
CA VAL A 169 7.39 -11.26 -2.22
C VAL A 169 6.16 -11.41 -1.34
N ASP A 170 6.16 -10.65 -0.26
CA ASP A 170 5.13 -10.62 0.76
C ASP A 170 5.19 -9.27 1.51
N ASP A 171 4.27 -8.98 2.42
CA ASP A 171 4.27 -7.80 3.30
C ASP A 171 4.58 -6.48 2.57
N MET A 172 3.80 -6.18 1.52
CA MET A 172 3.95 -4.95 0.75
C MET A 172 3.37 -3.76 1.50
N SER A 173 4.04 -2.62 1.40
CA SER A 173 3.55 -1.36 1.94
C SER A 173 4.06 -0.16 1.14
N GLY A 174 3.35 0.95 1.26
CA GLY A 174 3.71 2.23 0.62
C GLY A 174 2.80 3.34 1.12
N ASP A 175 3.03 4.56 0.64
CA ASP A 175 2.28 5.76 1.02
C ASP A 175 1.45 6.38 -0.12
N THR A 176 1.13 5.60 -1.14
CA THR A 176 0.17 6.02 -2.16
C THR A 176 -1.25 5.93 -1.62
N SER A 177 -2.11 6.90 -1.99
CA SER A 177 -3.55 6.76 -1.75
C SER A 177 -4.11 5.66 -2.64
N LEU A 178 -4.94 4.78 -2.10
CA LEU A 178 -5.51 3.63 -2.82
C LEU A 178 -6.93 3.87 -3.36
N GLY A 179 -7.44 5.10 -3.33
CA GLY A 179 -8.79 5.38 -3.77
C GLY A 179 -9.27 6.76 -3.35
N ALA A 180 -10.50 7.11 -3.76
CA ALA A 180 -11.10 8.41 -3.49
C ALA A 180 -10.97 8.76 -2.00
N PRO A 181 -10.55 9.99 -1.65
CA PRO A 181 -10.34 10.36 -0.26
C PRO A 181 -11.61 10.05 0.54
N VAL A 182 -11.48 9.21 1.56
CA VAL A 182 -12.54 8.99 2.55
C VAL A 182 -13.05 10.37 2.95
N PRO A 183 -14.38 10.64 2.87
CA PRO A 183 -14.92 11.96 3.09
C PRO A 183 -14.34 12.58 4.35
N GLU A 184 -13.56 13.64 4.13
CA GLU A 184 -12.73 14.31 5.13
C GLU A 184 -13.51 14.65 6.41
N PRO A 185 -12.83 15.00 7.52
CA PRO A 185 -13.42 15.42 8.78
C PRO A 185 -14.55 16.45 8.67
N SER A 186 -14.71 17.17 7.54
CA SER A 186 -15.91 17.94 7.22
C SER A 186 -17.20 17.14 7.33
N THR A 187 -17.20 15.85 7.02
CA THR A 187 -18.37 14.96 7.17
C THR A 187 -18.65 14.68 8.65
N VAL A 188 -17.60 14.47 9.45
CA VAL A 188 -17.69 14.33 10.92
C VAL A 188 -18.08 15.66 11.57
N LEU A 189 -17.58 16.78 11.06
CA LEU A 189 -17.89 18.14 11.49
C LEU A 189 -19.34 18.48 11.14
N LEU A 190 -19.81 18.14 9.93
CA LEU A 190 -21.18 18.34 9.49
C LEU A 190 -22.14 17.45 10.29
N LEU A 191 -21.76 16.21 10.58
CA LEU A 191 -22.50 15.32 11.47
C LEU A 191 -22.55 15.89 12.89
N GLY A 192 -21.41 16.35 13.42
CA GLY A 192 -21.29 16.98 14.73
C GLY A 192 -22.13 18.26 14.85
N LEU A 193 -22.04 19.15 13.86
CA LEU A 193 -22.83 20.39 13.79
C LEU A 193 -24.32 20.09 13.59
N GLY A 194 -24.67 19.08 12.80
CA GLY A 194 -26.05 18.61 12.63
C GLY A 194 -26.65 18.11 13.95
N LEU A 195 -25.91 17.29 14.70
CA LEU A 195 -26.33 16.79 16.02
C LEU A 195 -26.43 17.92 17.06
N CYS A 196 -25.46 18.84 17.09
CA CYS A 196 -25.50 20.03 17.95
C CYS A 196 -26.70 20.94 17.60
N GLY A 197 -27.01 21.11 16.32
CA GLY A 197 -28.17 21.85 15.84
C GLY A 197 -29.48 21.24 16.34
N ILE A 198 -29.64 19.92 16.22
CA ILE A 198 -30.83 19.19 16.69
C ILE A 198 -30.97 19.28 18.23
N ALA A 199 -29.87 19.11 18.96
CA ALA A 199 -29.86 19.23 20.42
C ALA A 199 -30.25 20.65 20.89
N GLY A 200 -29.80 21.69 20.19
CA GLY A 200 -30.15 23.08 20.45
C GLY A 200 -31.64 23.37 20.22
N VAL A 201 -32.24 22.82 19.16
CA VAL A 201 -33.68 22.98 18.87
C VAL A 201 -34.55 22.32 19.94
N ARG A 202 -34.15 21.17 20.48
CA ARG A 202 -34.91 20.46 21.53
C ARG A 202 -34.97 21.23 22.86
N ARG A 203 -33.90 21.92 23.25
CA ARG A 203 -33.86 22.72 24.50
C ARG A 203 -34.82 23.91 24.49
N LYS A 204 -35.03 24.54 23.32
CA LYS A 204 -35.90 25.73 23.20
C LYS A 204 -37.39 25.42 23.39
N LYS A 205 -37.82 24.18 23.17
CA LYS A 205 -39.20 23.74 23.44
C LYS A 205 -39.47 23.40 24.91
N SER A 206 -38.46 22.97 25.66
CA SER A 206 -38.60 22.62 27.09
C SER A 206 -38.70 23.82 28.03
N LEU A 207 -38.26 25.01 27.61
CA LEU A 207 -38.24 26.23 28.43
C LEU A 207 -39.48 27.13 28.25
N ARG A 208 -40.53 26.63 27.58
CA ARG A 208 -41.78 27.36 27.31
C ARG A 208 -42.99 26.85 28.10
N HIS A 209 -42.77 26.18 29.23
CA HIS A 209 -43.79 25.84 30.21
C HIS A 209 -43.48 26.50 31.54
#